data_AF-A0AAD2EGC5-F1
#
_entry.id   AF-A0AAD2EGC5-F1
#
_cell.length_a   1.000
_cell.length_b   1.000
_cell.length_c   1.000
_cell.angle_alpha   90.00
_cell.angle_beta   90.00
_cell.angle_gamma   90.00
#
_symmetry.space_group_name_H-M   'P 1'
#
loop_
_entity.id
_entity.type
_entity.pdbx_description
1 polymer ?
#
loop_
_entity_poly.entity_id
_entity_poly.type
_entity_poly.pdbx_seq_one_letter_code
_entity_poly.pdbx_strand_id
1 'polypeptide(L)'
;MFEKRAYILGYDLEETVKPNVDCLMSFGISKEALASVIAQYPQILGLPLKAKLSSQQFFFNLKLKIDPDGFARVIEKMPQIVSLKQNVIMKPVDFFLGRGIPANDVAKMVVKCPQLLSLQVGLMKNSYYYFKSEMGRPAKELVEFPEYFTYSLELRIKPRYQRLQSKGIRCSLAWFLNCSDLRFEERLKGEYIEAESFGPTFIMGGKLELPGSEIVSEEEYESDDEILYRRTVSL
;
A
#
# COMPACT_ATOMS: atom_id res chain seq x y z
N MET A 1 5.47 20.28 8.11
CA MET A 1 5.57 19.39 9.29
C MET A 1 5.45 20.17 10.60
N PHE A 2 6.25 21.22 10.79
CA PHE A 2 6.35 21.95 12.06
C PHE A 2 5.12 22.79 12.41
N GLU A 3 4.42 23.37 11.43
CA GLU A 3 3.21 24.19 11.65
C GLU A 3 2.11 23.47 12.45
N LYS A 4 1.98 22.16 12.28
CA LYS A 4 0.97 21.35 12.98
C LYS A 4 1.50 20.65 14.23
N ARG A 5 2.81 20.68 14.46
CA ARG A 5 3.50 19.84 15.46
C ARG A 5 4.70 20.57 16.09
N ALA A 6 4.43 21.76 16.62
CA ALA A 6 5.44 22.62 17.24
C ALA A 6 6.19 21.94 18.41
N TYR A 7 5.57 20.95 19.08
CA TYR A 7 6.20 20.20 20.18
C TYR A 7 7.51 19.50 19.79
N ILE A 8 7.72 19.19 18.51
CA ILE A 8 8.95 18.54 18.02
C ILE A 8 10.16 19.46 18.21
N LEU A 9 9.95 20.78 18.14
CA LEU A 9 11.01 21.78 18.33
C LEU A 9 11.51 21.83 19.79
N GLY A 10 10.75 21.24 20.72
CA GLY A 10 11.16 21.13 22.13
C GLY A 10 12.07 19.93 22.42
N TYR A 11 12.35 19.07 21.44
CA TYR A 11 13.29 17.97 21.64
C TYR A 11 14.73 18.44 21.47
N ASP A 12 15.59 17.96 22.36
CA ASP A 12 17.02 18.18 22.24
C ASP A 12 17.58 17.45 21.01
N LEU A 13 18.35 18.18 20.18
CA LEU A 13 18.85 17.65 18.92
C LEU A 13 19.89 16.55 19.13
N GLU A 14 20.83 16.75 20.07
CA GLU A 14 21.99 15.86 20.27
C GLU A 14 21.67 14.72 21.23
N GLU A 15 20.87 14.98 22.26
CA GLU A 15 20.53 14.00 23.30
C GLU A 15 19.31 13.15 22.94
N THR A 16 18.38 13.67 22.12
CA THR A 16 17.10 12.99 21.85
C THR A 16 16.91 12.65 20.37
N VAL A 17 16.93 13.66 19.49
CA VAL A 17 16.57 13.46 18.08
C VAL A 17 17.61 12.61 17.35
N LYS A 18 18.88 12.98 17.41
CA LYS A 18 19.96 12.29 16.70
C LYS A 18 20.13 10.82 17.15
N PRO A 19 20.15 10.49 18.45
CA PRO A 19 20.18 9.08 18.88
C PRO A 19 18.98 8.27 18.41
N ASN A 20 17.79 8.87 18.34
CA ASN A 20 16.59 8.18 17.85
C ASN A 20 16.63 8.00 16.32
N VAL A 21 17.18 8.95 15.57
CA VAL A 21 17.45 8.79 14.13
C VAL A 21 18.47 7.67 13.88
N ASP A 22 19.59 7.68 14.60
CA ASP A 22 20.62 6.63 14.51
C ASP A 22 20.05 5.26 14.91
N CYS A 23 19.17 5.23 15.91
CA CYS A 23 18.45 4.03 16.29
C CYS A 23 17.60 3.49 15.14
N LEU A 24 16.81 4.33 14.45
CA LEU A 24 16.00 3.88 13.29
C LEU A 24 16.89 3.24 12.22
N MET A 25 18.03 3.87 11.89
CA MET A 25 18.97 3.33 10.92
C MET A 25 19.59 2.00 11.38
N SER A 26 19.93 1.86 12.67
CA SER A 26 20.49 0.61 13.21
C SER A 26 19.51 -0.58 13.17
N PHE A 27 18.20 -0.31 13.08
CA PHE A 27 17.15 -1.32 12.93
C PHE A 27 16.82 -1.63 11.46
N GLY A 28 17.62 -1.14 10.51
CA GLY A 28 17.50 -1.46 9.09
C GLY A 28 16.57 -0.54 8.30
N ILE A 29 16.12 0.57 8.88
CA ILE A 29 15.34 1.58 8.14
C ILE A 29 16.27 2.35 7.21
N SER A 30 15.91 2.36 5.93
CA SER A 30 16.69 3.02 4.89
C SER A 30 16.74 4.54 5.08
N LYS A 31 17.85 5.18 4.67
CA LYS A 31 17.98 6.64 4.75
C LYS A 31 16.92 7.34 3.89
N GLU A 32 16.56 6.71 2.78
CA GLU A 32 15.55 7.15 1.83
C GLU A 32 14.15 7.14 2.46
N ALA A 33 13.83 6.13 3.28
CA ALA A 33 12.53 6.03 3.96
C ALA A 33 12.46 6.87 5.25
N LEU A 34 13.60 7.22 5.85
CA LEU A 34 13.67 7.88 7.16
C LEU A 34 12.83 9.17 7.21
N ALA A 35 12.97 10.04 6.20
CA ALA A 35 12.20 11.29 6.14
C ALA A 35 10.68 11.03 6.11
N SER A 36 10.25 10.01 5.36
CA SER A 36 8.84 9.60 5.28
C SER A 36 8.34 9.03 6.61
N VAL A 37 9.13 8.16 7.25
CA VAL A 37 8.82 7.58 8.57
C VAL A 37 8.59 8.67 9.61
N ILE A 38 9.51 9.63 9.69
CA ILE A 38 9.41 10.74 10.64
C ILE A 38 8.23 11.64 10.27
N ALA A 39 8.01 11.95 8.98
CA ALA A 39 6.87 12.76 8.53
C ALA A 39 5.51 12.13 8.90
N GLN A 40 5.39 10.81 8.76
CA GLN A 40 4.18 10.05 9.09
C GLN A 40 3.92 9.94 10.60
N TYR A 41 4.98 9.79 11.42
CA TYR A 41 4.87 9.64 12.88
C TYR A 41 5.93 10.45 13.65
N PRO A 42 5.84 11.79 13.65
CA PRO A 42 6.91 12.66 14.17
C PRO A 42 7.26 12.47 15.65
N GLN A 43 6.29 12.05 16.46
CA GLN A 43 6.53 11.74 17.87
C GLN A 43 7.54 10.60 18.09
N ILE A 44 7.86 9.81 17.05
CA ILE A 44 8.87 8.74 17.13
C ILE A 44 10.23 9.27 17.62
N LEU A 45 10.54 10.54 17.32
CA LEU A 45 11.79 11.20 17.70
C LEU A 45 11.91 11.47 19.19
N GLY A 46 10.83 11.44 19.97
CA GLY A 46 10.84 11.66 21.41
C GLY A 46 10.57 10.41 22.23
N LEU A 47 10.46 9.23 21.60
CA LEU A 47 10.19 7.98 22.30
C LEU A 47 11.49 7.37 22.85
N PRO A 48 11.41 6.51 23.89
CA PRO A 48 12.52 5.62 24.27
C PRO A 48 12.68 4.53 23.20
N LEU A 49 13.18 4.93 22.03
CA LEU A 49 12.96 4.24 20.78
C LEU A 49 13.69 2.90 20.72
N LYS A 50 14.93 2.86 21.19
CA LYS A 50 15.73 1.63 21.26
C LYS A 50 15.00 0.51 22.00
N ALA A 51 14.51 0.79 23.21
CA ALA A 51 13.79 -0.20 24.02
C ALA A 51 12.49 -0.66 23.34
N LYS A 52 11.72 0.29 22.78
CA LYS A 52 10.46 -0.01 22.09
C LYS A 52 10.68 -0.84 20.82
N LEU A 53 11.65 -0.47 19.99
CA LEU A 53 11.99 -1.19 18.77
C LEU A 53 12.50 -2.60 19.07
N SER A 54 13.42 -2.76 20.02
CA SER A 54 13.90 -4.09 20.43
C SER A 54 12.74 -4.98 20.91
N SER A 55 11.88 -4.46 21.78
CA SER A 55 10.74 -5.21 22.31
C SER A 55 9.75 -5.61 21.21
N GLN A 56 9.43 -4.69 20.30
CA GLN A 56 8.50 -4.96 19.20
C GLN A 56 9.09 -5.90 18.16
N GLN A 57 10.34 -5.69 17.75
CA GLN A 57 11.01 -6.58 16.79
C GLN A 57 11.06 -8.02 17.31
N PHE A 58 11.41 -8.20 18.60
CA PHE A 58 11.39 -9.52 19.24
C PHE A 58 9.99 -10.14 19.22
N PHE A 59 8.95 -9.36 19.54
CA PHE A 59 7.57 -9.83 19.48
C PHE A 59 7.14 -10.25 18.06
N PHE A 60 7.47 -9.44 17.05
CA PHE A 60 7.18 -9.74 15.63
C PHE A 60 7.89 -11.01 15.17
N ASN A 61 9.15 -11.18 15.56
CA ASN A 61 9.91 -12.38 15.25
C ASN A 61 9.31 -13.62 15.92
N LEU A 62 9.04 -13.55 17.22
CA LEU A 62 8.57 -14.70 17.98
C LEU A 62 7.16 -15.14 17.56
N LYS A 63 6.22 -14.18 17.48
CA LYS A 63 4.79 -14.43 17.30
C LYS A 63 4.34 -14.43 15.84
N LEU A 64 4.93 -13.59 14.99
CA LEU A 64 4.53 -13.45 13.59
C LEU A 64 5.54 -14.08 12.61
N LYS A 65 6.69 -14.57 13.10
CA LYS A 65 7.78 -15.11 12.26
C LYS A 65 8.29 -14.10 11.23
N ILE A 66 8.22 -12.82 11.57
CA ILE A 66 8.76 -11.72 10.76
C ILE A 66 10.20 -11.46 11.20
N ASP A 67 11.11 -11.52 10.24
CA ASP A 67 12.54 -11.27 10.43
C ASP A 67 12.84 -9.76 10.63
N PRO A 68 14.05 -9.39 11.07
CA PRO A 68 14.43 -8.00 11.25
C PRO A 68 14.17 -7.12 10.03
N ASP A 69 14.48 -7.61 8.83
CA ASP A 69 14.28 -6.85 7.58
C ASP A 69 12.79 -6.67 7.26
N GLY A 70 11.98 -7.73 7.46
CA GLY A 70 10.52 -7.62 7.37
C GLY A 70 9.95 -6.62 8.36
N PHE A 71 10.47 -6.59 9.59
CA PHE A 71 10.05 -5.62 10.60
C PHE A 71 10.43 -4.18 10.23
N ALA A 72 11.62 -3.96 9.66
CA ALA A 72 12.02 -2.64 9.15
C ALA A 72 11.04 -2.15 8.07
N ARG A 73 10.70 -3.01 7.09
CA ARG A 73 9.69 -2.70 6.04
C ARG A 73 8.31 -2.38 6.62
N VAL A 74 7.92 -3.05 7.71
CA VAL A 74 6.67 -2.76 8.43
C VAL A 74 6.70 -1.34 9.02
N ILE A 75 7.82 -0.94 9.65
CA ILE A 75 7.98 0.41 10.21
C ILE A 75 7.98 1.46 9.11
N GLU A 76 8.68 1.23 8.00
CA GLU A 76 8.71 2.15 6.86
C GLU A 76 7.31 2.49 6.33
N LYS A 77 6.42 1.50 6.32
CA LYS A 77 5.02 1.66 5.87
C LYS A 77 4.06 2.13 6.97
N MET A 78 4.35 1.83 8.24
CA MET A 78 3.50 2.18 9.37
C MET A 78 4.31 2.38 10.66
N PRO A 79 4.92 3.55 10.86
CA PRO A 79 5.79 3.81 12.00
C PRO A 79 5.09 3.73 13.36
N GLN A 80 3.75 3.90 13.37
CA GLN A 80 2.92 3.79 14.57
C GLN A 80 3.01 2.39 15.22
N ILE A 81 3.48 1.38 14.49
CA ILE A 81 3.61 0.01 14.98
C ILE A 81 4.48 -0.08 16.23
N VAL A 82 5.47 0.81 16.37
CA VAL A 82 6.38 0.91 17.52
C VAL A 82 5.61 1.18 18.82
N SER A 83 4.44 1.82 18.73
CA SER A 83 3.60 2.19 19.86
C SER A 83 2.32 1.35 19.97
N LEU A 84 2.01 0.48 19.01
CA LEU A 84 0.84 -0.38 19.09
C LEU A 84 1.00 -1.45 20.18
N LYS A 85 -0.05 -1.66 20.98
CA LYS A 85 -0.03 -2.72 22.00
C LYS A 85 -0.09 -4.09 21.33
N GLN A 86 0.69 -5.05 21.83
CA GLN A 86 0.77 -6.41 21.30
C GLN A 86 -0.61 -7.11 21.25
N ASN A 87 -1.47 -6.90 22.25
CA ASN A 87 -2.82 -7.45 22.28
C ASN A 87 -3.75 -6.86 21.20
N VAL A 88 -3.49 -5.64 20.74
CA VAL A 88 -4.22 -5.04 19.60
C VAL A 88 -3.74 -5.69 18.31
N ILE A 89 -2.42 -5.85 18.14
CA ILE A 89 -1.81 -6.50 16.97
C ILE A 89 -2.29 -7.95 16.82
N MET A 90 -2.36 -8.70 17.91
CA MET A 90 -2.75 -10.12 17.84
C MET A 90 -4.21 -10.32 17.42
N LYS A 91 -5.12 -9.38 17.68
CA LYS A 91 -6.54 -9.53 17.32
C LYS A 91 -6.76 -9.75 15.80
N PRO A 92 -6.24 -8.92 14.89
CA PRO A 92 -6.26 -9.20 13.45
C PRO A 92 -5.49 -10.46 13.04
N VAL A 93 -4.34 -10.74 13.68
CA VAL A 93 -3.52 -11.93 13.38
C VAL A 93 -4.31 -13.21 13.67
N ASP A 94 -4.86 -13.32 14.87
CA ASP A 94 -5.65 -14.47 15.32
C ASP A 94 -6.92 -14.61 14.47
N PHE A 95 -7.50 -13.50 14.02
CA PHE A 95 -8.61 -13.53 13.06
C PHE A 95 -8.19 -14.24 11.76
N PHE A 96 -7.06 -13.87 11.15
CA PHE A 96 -6.61 -14.51 9.91
C PHE A 96 -6.24 -15.98 10.09
N LEU A 97 -5.51 -16.30 11.16
CA LEU A 97 -5.18 -17.69 11.51
C LEU A 97 -6.44 -18.53 11.72
N GLY A 98 -7.44 -17.99 12.42
CA GLY A 98 -8.74 -18.63 12.61
C GLY A 98 -9.58 -18.80 11.34
N ARG A 99 -9.20 -18.14 10.23
CA ARG A 99 -9.79 -18.37 8.89
C ARG A 99 -9.01 -19.40 8.06
N GLY A 100 -7.99 -20.02 8.63
CA GLY A 100 -7.17 -21.03 7.97
C GLY A 100 -6.09 -20.45 7.07
N ILE A 101 -5.79 -19.15 7.19
CA ILE A 101 -4.64 -18.55 6.49
C ILE A 101 -3.36 -18.98 7.24
N PRO A 102 -2.39 -19.63 6.58
CA PRO A 102 -1.16 -20.07 7.23
C PRO A 102 -0.38 -18.90 7.84
N ALA A 103 0.31 -19.14 8.95
CA ALA A 103 1.08 -18.10 9.65
C ALA A 103 2.11 -17.40 8.75
N ASN A 104 2.75 -18.14 7.84
CA ASN A 104 3.70 -17.56 6.88
C ASN A 104 3.01 -16.58 5.90
N ASP A 105 1.78 -16.87 5.49
CA ASP A 105 1.04 -15.98 4.60
C ASP A 105 0.49 -14.77 5.36
N VAL A 106 0.07 -14.93 6.61
CA VAL A 106 -0.25 -13.79 7.49
C VAL A 106 0.96 -12.87 7.68
N ALA A 107 2.16 -13.44 7.88
CA ALA A 107 3.39 -12.67 7.97
C ALA A 107 3.65 -11.84 6.69
N LYS A 108 3.50 -12.44 5.50
CA LYS A 108 3.60 -11.74 4.21
C LYS A 108 2.56 -10.62 4.10
N MET A 109 1.31 -10.88 4.48
CA MET A 109 0.24 -9.88 4.47
C MET A 109 0.58 -8.68 5.35
N VAL A 110 1.10 -8.93 6.56
CA VAL A 110 1.50 -7.88 7.52
C VAL A 110 2.67 -7.06 6.98
N VAL A 111 3.70 -7.69 6.41
CA VAL A 111 4.84 -6.96 5.81
C VAL A 111 4.39 -6.13 4.62
N LYS A 112 3.46 -6.64 3.81
CA LYS A 112 2.92 -5.92 2.64
C LYS A 112 2.02 -4.75 3.05
N CYS A 113 1.10 -4.96 3.98
CA CYS A 113 0.11 -3.99 4.45
C CYS A 113 -0.02 -4.04 5.99
N PRO A 114 0.84 -3.33 6.74
CA PRO A 114 0.79 -3.31 8.21
C PRO A 114 -0.50 -2.74 8.78
N GLN A 115 -1.21 -1.91 8.01
CA GLN A 115 -2.45 -1.25 8.43
C GLN A 115 -3.51 -2.26 8.86
N LEU A 116 -3.45 -3.50 8.34
CA LEU A 116 -4.26 -4.63 8.78
C LEU A 116 -4.27 -4.81 10.31
N LEU A 117 -3.14 -4.57 10.97
CA LEU A 117 -2.97 -4.78 12.41
C LEU A 117 -3.71 -3.74 13.28
N SER A 118 -4.20 -2.67 12.66
CA SER A 118 -4.99 -1.62 13.32
C SER A 118 -6.49 -1.70 13.03
N LEU A 119 -6.91 -2.64 12.17
CA LEU A 119 -8.31 -2.77 11.78
C LEU A 119 -9.14 -3.39 12.91
N GLN A 120 -10.41 -2.98 12.96
CA GLN A 120 -11.39 -3.60 13.84
C GLN A 120 -11.81 -4.96 13.28
N VAL A 121 -11.64 -6.02 14.07
CA VAL A 121 -11.97 -7.40 13.69
C VAL A 121 -13.44 -7.55 13.25
N GLY A 122 -14.37 -6.76 13.80
CA GLY A 122 -15.77 -6.75 13.36
C GLY A 122 -15.93 -6.36 11.89
N LEU A 123 -15.22 -5.31 11.44
CA LEU A 123 -15.25 -4.85 10.04
C LEU A 123 -14.55 -5.85 9.11
N MET A 124 -13.43 -6.43 9.58
CA MET A 124 -12.73 -7.48 8.84
C MET A 124 -13.62 -8.72 8.64
N LYS A 125 -14.36 -9.11 9.68
CA LYS A 125 -15.30 -10.23 9.65
C LYS A 125 -16.38 -10.04 8.60
N ASN A 126 -17.00 -8.85 8.55
CA ASN A 126 -18.01 -8.52 7.55
C ASN A 126 -17.44 -8.59 6.13
N SER A 127 -16.27 -7.98 5.93
CA SER A 127 -15.60 -7.95 4.61
C SER A 127 -15.17 -9.34 4.14
N TYR A 128 -14.70 -10.18 5.05
CA TYR A 128 -14.34 -11.57 4.74
C TYR A 128 -15.57 -12.41 4.36
N TYR A 129 -16.68 -12.29 5.08
CA TYR A 129 -17.87 -13.08 4.73
C TYR A 129 -18.47 -12.64 3.40
N TYR A 130 -18.47 -11.35 3.10
CA TYR A 130 -18.83 -10.89 1.77
C TYR A 130 -17.92 -11.50 0.70
N PHE A 131 -16.59 -11.47 0.92
CA PHE A 131 -15.62 -12.07 0.00
C PHE A 131 -15.86 -13.57 -0.22
N LYS A 132 -16.07 -14.32 0.85
CA LYS A 132 -16.20 -15.78 0.78
C LYS A 132 -17.57 -16.23 0.26
N SER A 133 -18.66 -15.60 0.72
CA SER A 133 -20.02 -16.05 0.43
C SER A 133 -20.59 -15.38 -0.82
N GLU A 134 -20.49 -14.05 -0.93
CA GLU A 134 -21.13 -13.29 -2.02
C GLU A 134 -20.21 -13.20 -3.25
N MET A 135 -18.89 -13.05 -3.04
CA MET A 135 -17.95 -13.01 -4.16
C MET A 135 -17.51 -14.41 -4.61
N GLY A 136 -17.57 -15.41 -3.73
CA GLY A 136 -17.20 -16.79 -4.05
C GLY A 136 -15.74 -16.96 -4.48
N ARG A 137 -14.83 -16.08 -4.02
CA ARG A 137 -13.44 -16.04 -4.47
C ARG A 137 -12.50 -16.86 -3.57
N PRO A 138 -11.39 -17.40 -4.10
CA PRO A 138 -10.43 -18.14 -3.31
C PRO A 138 -9.70 -17.25 -2.31
N ALA A 139 -9.51 -17.75 -1.08
CA ALA A 139 -8.85 -17.02 0.00
C ALA A 139 -7.40 -16.60 -0.31
N LYS A 140 -6.74 -17.29 -1.26
CA LYS A 140 -5.39 -16.94 -1.73
C LYS A 140 -5.30 -15.50 -2.24
N GLU A 141 -6.37 -14.98 -2.86
CA GLU A 141 -6.37 -13.60 -3.36
C GLU A 141 -6.31 -12.57 -2.23
N LEU A 142 -6.80 -12.90 -1.03
CA LEU A 142 -6.67 -12.03 0.14
C LEU A 142 -5.22 -11.95 0.65
N VAL A 143 -4.44 -13.01 0.43
CA VAL A 143 -2.99 -13.02 0.72
C VAL A 143 -2.23 -12.21 -0.33
N GLU A 144 -2.63 -12.32 -1.59
CA GLU A 144 -2.04 -11.58 -2.70
C GLU A 144 -2.41 -10.09 -2.66
N PHE A 145 -3.60 -9.74 -2.16
CA PHE A 145 -4.09 -8.36 -2.02
C PHE A 145 -4.70 -8.09 -0.63
N PRO A 146 -3.86 -8.04 0.44
CA PRO A 146 -4.30 -7.78 1.81
C PRO A 146 -5.03 -6.44 1.97
N GLU A 147 -4.72 -5.46 1.12
CA GLU A 147 -5.31 -4.13 1.10
C GLU A 147 -6.84 -4.17 0.95
N TYR A 148 -7.40 -5.29 0.46
CA TYR A 148 -8.84 -5.57 0.44
C TYR A 148 -9.55 -5.14 1.74
N PHE A 149 -8.97 -5.49 2.91
CA PHE A 149 -9.58 -5.21 4.21
C PHE A 149 -9.53 -3.74 4.62
N THR A 150 -8.72 -2.91 3.94
CA THR A 150 -8.60 -1.48 4.23
C THR A 150 -9.66 -0.65 3.51
N TYR A 151 -10.32 -1.21 2.49
CA TYR A 151 -11.42 -0.56 1.79
C TYR A 151 -12.75 -0.75 2.54
N SER A 152 -13.61 0.27 2.45
CA SER A 152 -14.96 0.20 2.99
C SER A 152 -15.80 -0.85 2.25
N LEU A 153 -16.38 -1.78 3.01
CA LEU A 153 -17.27 -2.80 2.48
C LEU A 153 -18.48 -2.19 1.78
N GLU A 154 -19.17 -1.27 2.47
CA GLU A 154 -20.43 -0.69 1.98
C GLU A 154 -20.21 0.39 0.91
N LEU A 155 -19.14 1.18 1.05
CA LEU A 155 -18.94 2.33 0.15
C LEU A 155 -18.11 2.00 -1.09
N ARG A 156 -17.30 0.93 -1.06
CA ARG A 156 -16.36 0.64 -2.16
C ARG A 156 -16.44 -0.79 -2.65
N ILE A 157 -16.37 -1.79 -1.77
CA ILE A 157 -16.28 -3.19 -2.21
C ILE A 157 -17.60 -3.65 -2.85
N LYS A 158 -18.72 -3.51 -2.13
CA LYS A 158 -20.05 -3.92 -2.61
C LYS A 158 -20.47 -3.20 -3.89
N PRO A 159 -20.46 -1.86 -3.95
CA PRO A 159 -20.96 -1.15 -5.14
C PRO A 159 -20.14 -1.48 -6.39
N ARG A 160 -18.81 -1.57 -6.26
CA ARG A 160 -17.94 -1.89 -7.40
C ARG A 160 -18.11 -3.35 -7.84
N TYR A 161 -18.20 -4.30 -6.91
CA TYR A 161 -18.39 -5.70 -7.26
C TYR A 161 -19.75 -5.97 -7.93
N GLN A 162 -20.83 -5.35 -7.46
CA GLN A 162 -22.15 -5.45 -8.09
C GLN A 162 -22.15 -4.95 -9.54
N ARG A 163 -21.42 -3.86 -9.82
CA ARG A 163 -21.29 -3.32 -11.18
C ARG A 163 -20.44 -4.18 -12.11
N LEU A 164 -19.46 -4.89 -11.56
CA LEU A 164 -18.71 -5.89 -12.33
C LEU A 164 -19.59 -7.09 -12.68
N GLN A 165 -20.38 -7.57 -11.71
CA GLN A 165 -21.32 -8.66 -11.93
C GLN A 165 -22.36 -8.34 -13.01
N SER A 166 -22.95 -7.13 -12.98
CA SER A 166 -23.96 -6.75 -13.99
C SER A 166 -23.41 -6.67 -15.41
N LYS A 167 -22.09 -6.50 -15.57
CA LYS A 167 -21.38 -6.53 -16.86
C LYS A 167 -20.69 -7.85 -17.16
N GLY A 168 -20.74 -8.84 -16.26
CA GLY A 168 -20.05 -10.12 -16.44
C GLY A 168 -18.51 -10.03 -16.43
N ILE A 169 -17.93 -8.95 -15.88
CA ILE A 169 -16.48 -8.73 -15.89
C ILE A 169 -15.82 -9.52 -14.75
N ARG A 170 -14.79 -10.30 -15.09
CA ARG A 170 -13.93 -10.99 -14.11
C ARG A 170 -12.55 -10.35 -14.10
N CYS A 171 -12.09 -9.90 -12.94
CA CYS A 171 -10.80 -9.24 -12.76
C CYS A 171 -10.23 -9.45 -11.35
N SER A 172 -8.95 -9.13 -11.16
CA SER A 172 -8.30 -9.19 -9.84
C SER A 172 -8.88 -8.17 -8.85
N LEU A 173 -8.71 -8.39 -7.54
CA LEU A 173 -9.14 -7.44 -6.51
C LEU A 173 -8.50 -6.06 -6.68
N ALA A 174 -7.20 -6.04 -6.96
CA ALA A 174 -6.45 -4.81 -7.16
C ALA A 174 -7.01 -3.99 -8.33
N TRP A 175 -7.44 -4.63 -9.42
CA TRP A 175 -7.93 -3.94 -10.61
C TRP A 175 -9.17 -3.07 -10.33
N PHE A 176 -10.11 -3.54 -9.52
CA PHE A 176 -11.33 -2.76 -9.26
C PHE A 176 -11.32 -2.01 -7.92
N LEU A 177 -10.43 -2.37 -6.98
CA LEU A 177 -10.37 -1.69 -5.69
C LEU A 177 -9.27 -0.63 -5.63
N ASN A 178 -8.12 -0.87 -6.27
CA ASN A 178 -6.95 0.01 -6.21
C ASN A 178 -6.95 1.09 -7.31
N CYS A 179 -8.05 1.83 -7.44
CA CYS A 179 -8.18 2.94 -8.37
C CYS A 179 -9.19 3.98 -7.87
N SER A 180 -9.07 5.23 -8.32
CA SER A 180 -10.07 6.27 -8.08
C SER A 180 -11.44 5.87 -8.65
N ASP A 181 -12.50 6.54 -8.22
CA ASP A 181 -13.84 6.30 -8.77
C ASP A 181 -13.86 6.61 -10.27
N LEU A 182 -13.25 7.72 -10.70
CA LEU A 182 -13.13 8.08 -12.12
C LEU A 182 -12.47 6.95 -12.94
N ARG A 183 -11.30 6.46 -12.50
CA ARG A 183 -10.59 5.40 -13.23
C ARG A 183 -11.37 4.08 -13.22
N PHE A 184 -12.15 3.81 -12.18
CA PHE A 184 -13.05 2.66 -12.15
C PHE A 184 -14.19 2.80 -13.18
N GLU A 185 -14.76 4.00 -13.35
CA GLU A 185 -15.78 4.27 -14.38
C GLU A 185 -15.25 4.07 -15.79
N GLU A 186 -14.07 4.63 -16.09
CA GLU A 186 -13.39 4.49 -17.39
C GLU A 186 -13.16 3.01 -17.73
N ARG A 187 -12.64 2.26 -16.75
CA ARG A 187 -12.44 0.82 -16.82
C ARG A 187 -13.74 0.05 -17.11
N LEU A 188 -14.86 0.47 -16.53
CA LEU A 188 -16.16 -0.16 -16.79
C LEU A 188 -16.74 0.17 -18.16
N LYS A 189 -16.43 1.35 -18.74
CA LYS A 189 -16.93 1.76 -20.06
C LYS A 189 -16.23 1.03 -21.21
N GLY A 190 -15.14 0.31 -20.95
CA GLY A 190 -14.39 -0.40 -21.98
C GLY A 190 -13.46 0.51 -22.79
N GLU A 191 -13.28 1.76 -22.36
CA GLU A 191 -12.37 2.71 -23.01
C GLU A 191 -10.89 2.42 -22.71
N TYR A 192 -10.59 1.37 -21.92
CA TYR A 192 -9.22 0.96 -21.62
C TYR A 192 -9.14 -0.55 -21.34
N ILE A 193 -8.69 -1.33 -22.31
CA ILE A 193 -8.09 -2.64 -22.06
C ILE A 193 -6.59 -2.37 -21.85
N GLU A 194 -6.16 -2.28 -20.59
CA GLU A 194 -4.75 -2.52 -20.26
C GLU A 194 -4.51 -4.02 -20.54
N ALA A 195 -4.10 -4.36 -21.77
CA ALA A 195 -3.21 -5.50 -21.92
C ALA A 195 -2.00 -5.20 -21.04
N GLU A 196 -1.53 -6.18 -20.27
CA GLU A 196 -0.36 -6.03 -19.39
C GLU A 196 0.85 -5.57 -20.23
N SER A 197 1.01 -4.26 -20.40
CA SER A 197 2.21 -3.69 -20.97
C SER A 197 3.23 -3.67 -19.86
N PHE A 198 4.20 -4.57 -19.97
CA PHE A 198 5.49 -4.35 -19.34
C PHE A 198 5.95 -2.96 -19.80
N GLY A 199 6.02 -2.01 -18.88
CA GLY A 199 6.52 -0.68 -19.17
C GLY A 199 7.92 -0.76 -19.80
N PRO A 200 8.36 0.29 -20.52
CA PRO A 200 9.66 0.28 -21.17
C PRO A 200 10.73 -0.07 -20.14
N THR A 201 11.50 -1.11 -20.43
CA THR A 201 12.58 -1.55 -19.54
C THR A 201 13.74 -0.61 -19.73
N PHE A 202 13.98 0.24 -18.73
CA PHE A 202 15.09 1.19 -18.75
C PHE A 202 16.33 0.54 -18.13
N ILE A 203 17.37 0.32 -18.94
CA ILE A 203 18.72 0.04 -18.44
C ILE A 203 19.47 1.37 -18.44
N MET A 204 20.00 1.78 -17.29
CA MET A 204 20.75 3.04 -17.17
C MET A 204 22.00 2.98 -18.08
N GLY A 205 22.01 3.80 -19.15
CA GLY A 205 23.04 3.81 -20.19
C GLY A 205 22.74 2.97 -21.45
N GLY A 206 21.58 2.30 -21.51
CA GLY A 206 21.11 1.54 -22.67
C GLY A 206 20.23 2.36 -23.62
N LYS A 207 20.13 1.90 -24.88
CA LYS A 207 19.25 2.51 -25.89
C LYS A 207 17.79 2.25 -25.52
N LEU A 208 16.95 3.28 -25.58
CA LEU A 208 15.51 3.17 -25.37
C LEU A 208 14.90 2.40 -26.55
N GLU A 209 14.41 1.18 -26.29
CA GLU A 209 13.64 0.41 -27.26
C GLU A 209 12.15 0.65 -27.03
N LEU A 210 11.48 1.22 -28.04
CA LEU A 210 10.03 1.34 -28.08
C LEU A 210 9.46 0.11 -28.81
N PRO A 211 8.42 -0.56 -28.28
CA PRO A 211 7.71 -1.60 -29.03
C PRO A 211 7.12 -0.97 -30.30
N GLY A 212 7.51 -1.51 -31.45
CA GLY A 212 7.05 -1.03 -32.76
C GLY A 212 5.53 -1.11 -32.86
N SER A 213 4.90 0.03 -33.16
CA SER A 213 3.52 0.09 -33.63
C SER A 213 3.46 -0.56 -35.01
N GLU A 214 2.76 -1.69 -35.14
CA GLU A 214 2.34 -2.18 -36.44
C GLU A 214 1.46 -1.12 -37.10
N ILE A 215 1.94 -0.71 -38.28
CA ILE A 215 1.39 0.32 -39.15
C ILE A 215 0.01 -0.14 -39.60
N VAL A 216 -1.03 0.59 -39.20
CA VAL A 216 -2.33 0.53 -39.87
C VAL A 216 -2.24 1.48 -41.07
N SER A 217 -2.44 0.89 -42.24
CA SER A 217 -2.50 1.43 -43.61
C SER A 217 -2.78 2.94 -43.73
N GLU A 218 -1.92 3.59 -44.51
CA GLU A 218 -2.11 4.92 -45.11
C GLU A 218 -3.38 4.94 -45.98
N GLU A 219 -4.33 5.82 -45.63
CA GLU A 219 -5.18 6.47 -46.63
C GLU A 219 -4.98 7.99 -46.45
N GLU A 220 -4.33 8.58 -47.45
CA GLU A 220 -4.08 10.01 -47.60
C GLU A 220 -5.39 10.77 -47.79
N TYR A 221 -5.66 11.73 -46.91
CA TYR A 221 -6.42 12.93 -47.29
C TYR A 221 -5.68 14.13 -46.72
N GLU A 222 -5.00 14.85 -47.62
CA GLU A 222 -4.48 16.20 -47.40
C GLU A 222 -5.62 17.12 -46.93
N SER A 223 -5.40 17.83 -45.84
CA SER A 223 -6.01 19.14 -45.63
C SER A 223 -5.11 19.94 -44.70
N ASP A 224 -4.50 20.98 -45.28
CA ASP A 224 -3.86 22.09 -44.59
C ASP A 224 -4.80 22.68 -43.53
N ASP A 225 -4.28 22.87 -42.31
CA ASP A 225 -4.22 24.18 -41.67
C ASP A 225 -3.39 24.10 -40.38
N GLU A 226 -2.27 24.82 -40.40
CA GLU A 226 -1.55 25.25 -39.21
C GLU A 226 -2.51 25.96 -38.25
N ILE A 227 -2.42 25.68 -36.94
CA ILE A 227 -2.38 26.71 -35.89
C ILE A 227 -1.82 26.06 -34.61
N LEU A 228 -0.59 26.43 -34.31
CA LEU A 228 0.07 26.24 -33.02
C LEU A 228 -0.52 27.23 -32.01
N TYR A 229 -1.13 26.74 -30.93
CA TYR A 229 -1.22 27.52 -29.69
C TYR A 229 -0.59 26.78 -28.52
N ARG A 230 0.69 27.10 -28.30
CA ARG A 230 1.28 27.16 -26.97
C ARG A 230 0.43 28.08 -26.10
N ARG A 231 -0.03 27.59 -24.95
CA ARG A 231 -0.24 28.45 -23.77
C ARG A 231 0.36 27.80 -22.53
N THR A 232 1.47 28.40 -22.14
CA THR A 232 2.09 28.38 -20.83
C THR A 232 1.21 29.06 -19.79
N VAL A 233 1.03 28.36 -18.65
CA VAL A 233 1.14 28.78 -17.23
C VAL A 233 0.42 30.04 -16.71
N SER A 234 -0.09 29.90 -15.47
CA SER A 234 -0.07 30.82 -14.30
C SER A 234 -1.49 31.03 -13.74
N LEU A 235 -1.79 30.97 -12.44
CA LEU A 235 -1.04 31.06 -11.17
C LEU A 235 -1.52 29.99 -10.18
#